data_AF-A0A1Q9LM23-F1
#
_entry.id   AF-A0A1Q9LM23-F1
#
_cell.length_a   1.000
_cell.length_b   1.000
_cell.length_c   1.000
_cell.angle_alpha   90.00
_cell.angle_beta   90.00
_cell.angle_gamma   90.00
#
_symmetry.space_group_name_H-M   'P 1'
#
loop_
_entity.id
_entity.type
_entity.pdbx_description
1 polymer ?
#
loop_
_entity_poly.entity_id
_entity_poly.type
_entity_poly.pdbx_seq_one_letter_code
_entity_poly.pdbx_strand_id
1 'polypeptide(L)'
;MAQRSIPARGDAVPLFTDMSAPRRVWEGVGGPLVAGALTGVALGLSAVAYVVVVLVSFLGGIPAGAQHRTLRGALLRACAAGALWALALLGAFHLLHSEARVALPEPEVLMLAFGVVPSCLVAAVVWSLTRRRSRG
;
A
#
# COMPACT_ATOMS: atom_id res chain seq x y z
N MET A 1 -10.57 -38.11 -15.08
CA MET A 1 -11.19 -37.37 -13.96
C MET A 1 -10.05 -36.73 -13.18
N ALA A 2 -9.76 -35.44 -13.42
CA ALA A 2 -8.58 -34.78 -12.85
C ALA A 2 -8.82 -34.43 -11.38
N GLN A 3 -7.98 -35.00 -10.51
CA GLN A 3 -8.03 -34.83 -9.07
C GLN A 3 -7.60 -33.40 -8.73
N ARG A 4 -8.57 -32.50 -8.47
CA ARG A 4 -8.30 -31.17 -7.92
C ARG A 4 -7.76 -31.36 -6.51
N SER A 5 -6.45 -31.24 -6.34
CA SER A 5 -5.81 -31.15 -5.03
C SER A 5 -6.41 -29.95 -4.30
N ILE A 6 -7.17 -30.22 -3.22
CA ILE A 6 -7.62 -29.19 -2.29
C ILE A 6 -6.35 -28.62 -1.65
N PRO A 7 -6.05 -27.32 -1.80
CA PRO A 7 -4.86 -26.74 -1.20
C PRO A 7 -4.94 -26.89 0.32
N ALA A 8 -3.86 -27.41 0.91
CA ALA A 8 -3.70 -27.50 2.35
C ALA A 8 -3.95 -26.12 2.98
N ARG A 9 -4.59 -26.12 4.15
CA ARG A 9 -5.17 -24.98 4.88
C ARG A 9 -4.15 -23.91 5.36
N GLY A 10 -2.93 -23.87 4.80
CA GLY A 10 -1.80 -23.05 5.26
C GLY A 10 -1.45 -21.81 4.43
N ASP A 11 -1.87 -21.71 3.16
CA ASP A 11 -1.48 -20.62 2.24
C ASP A 11 -2.68 -19.76 1.81
N ALA A 12 -3.42 -19.18 2.77
CA ALA A 12 -4.67 -18.46 2.49
C ALA A 12 -4.52 -17.20 1.60
N VAL A 13 -3.30 -16.73 1.34
CA VAL A 13 -3.02 -15.53 0.53
C VAL A 13 -2.20 -15.93 -0.70
N PRO A 14 -2.71 -15.74 -1.95
CA PRO A 14 -1.97 -16.08 -3.16
C PRO A 14 -0.74 -15.20 -3.31
N LEU A 15 0.35 -15.75 -3.85
CA LEU A 15 1.52 -14.97 -4.18
C LEU A 15 1.22 -13.98 -5.31
N PHE A 16 1.88 -12.83 -5.30
CA PHE A 16 1.66 -11.79 -6.29
C PHE A 16 1.92 -12.25 -7.73
N THR A 17 2.86 -13.18 -7.92
CA THR A 17 3.20 -13.77 -9.23
C THR A 17 2.12 -14.71 -9.76
N ASP A 18 1.28 -15.25 -8.88
CA ASP A 18 0.30 -16.29 -9.20
C ASP A 18 -1.08 -15.67 -9.52
N MET A 19 -1.18 -14.35 -9.43
CA MET A 19 -2.40 -13.58 -9.70
C MET A 19 -2.56 -13.26 -11.18
N SER A 20 -3.81 -13.06 -11.61
CA SER A 20 -4.13 -12.52 -12.93
C SER A 20 -3.51 -11.13 -13.12
N ALA A 21 -3.13 -10.81 -14.37
CA ALA A 21 -2.53 -9.52 -14.69
C ALA A 21 -3.36 -8.30 -14.25
N PRO A 22 -4.70 -8.26 -14.43
CA PRO A 22 -5.50 -7.13 -13.97
C PRO A 22 -5.41 -6.92 -12.46
N ARG A 23 -5.44 -8.01 -11.69
CA ARG A 23 -5.30 -7.96 -10.23
C ARG A 23 -3.93 -7.43 -9.81
N ARG A 24 -2.85 -7.84 -10.51
CA ARG A 24 -1.50 -7.33 -10.25
C ARG A 24 -1.38 -5.84 -10.54
N VAL A 25 -1.97 -5.36 -11.63
CA VAL A 25 -1.98 -3.92 -11.98
C VAL A 25 -2.78 -3.14 -10.94
N TRP A 26 -3.96 -3.65 -10.54
CA TRP A 26 -4.76 -3.02 -9.51
C TRP A 26 -4.01 -2.96 -8.17
N GLU A 27 -3.52 -4.09 -7.66
CA GLU A 27 -2.85 -4.12 -6.36
C GLU A 27 -1.44 -3.48 -6.36
N GLY A 28 -0.81 -3.33 -7.53
CA GLY A 28 0.52 -2.74 -7.67
C GLY A 28 0.52 -1.25 -8.00
N VAL A 29 -0.51 -0.77 -8.70
CA VAL A 29 -0.55 0.60 -9.25
C VAL A 29 -1.90 1.27 -8.99
N GLY A 30 -3.01 0.63 -9.39
CA GLY A 30 -4.35 1.24 -9.31
C GLY A 30 -4.78 1.60 -7.89
N GLY A 31 -4.67 0.65 -6.96
CA GLY A 31 -5.00 0.82 -5.55
C GLY A 31 -4.19 1.95 -4.88
N PRO A 32 -2.85 1.94 -4.97
CA PRO A 32 -2.02 3.03 -4.46
C PRO A 32 -2.39 4.42 -5.02
N LEU A 33 -2.64 4.52 -6.33
CA LEU A 33 -3.03 5.79 -6.96
C LEU A 33 -4.40 6.28 -6.46
N VAL A 34 -5.40 5.40 -6.42
CA VAL A 34 -6.75 5.76 -5.94
C VAL A 34 -6.71 6.14 -4.47
N ALA A 35 -6.02 5.37 -3.63
CA ALA A 35 -5.86 5.67 -2.21
C ALA A 35 -5.13 7.01 -1.99
N GLY A 36 -4.07 7.27 -2.75
CA GLY A 36 -3.33 8.53 -2.69
C GLY A 36 -4.21 9.71 -3.09
N ALA A 37 -4.90 9.61 -4.23
CA ALA A 37 -5.78 10.66 -4.71
C ALA A 37 -6.90 10.99 -3.71
N LEU A 38 -7.56 9.97 -3.15
CA LEU A 38 -8.57 10.15 -2.09
C LEU A 38 -7.99 10.82 -0.85
N THR A 39 -6.74 10.50 -0.51
CA THR A 39 -6.03 11.16 0.60
C THR A 39 -5.76 12.63 0.29
N GLY A 40 -5.35 12.96 -0.93
CA GLY A 40 -5.12 14.34 -1.38
C GLY A 40 -6.38 15.19 -1.36
N VAL A 41 -7.52 14.61 -1.76
CA VAL A 41 -8.83 15.25 -1.61
C VAL A 41 -9.16 15.45 -0.13
N ALA A 42 -9.01 14.41 0.69
CA ALA A 42 -9.30 14.50 2.13
C ALA A 42 -8.45 15.58 2.85
N LEU A 43 -7.20 15.78 2.41
CA LEU A 43 -6.29 16.82 2.91
C LEU A 43 -6.87 18.24 2.76
N GLY A 44 -7.58 18.53 1.68
CA GLY A 44 -8.23 19.82 1.47
C GLY A 44 -9.57 19.98 2.22
N LEU A 45 -10.21 18.86 2.57
CA LEU A 45 -11.53 18.85 3.22
C LEU A 45 -11.46 19.06 4.73
N SER A 46 -10.73 18.21 5.46
CA SER A 46 -10.57 18.34 6.91
C SER A 46 -9.41 17.50 7.44
N ALA A 47 -8.84 17.91 8.59
CA ALA A 47 -7.78 17.17 9.26
C ALA A 47 -8.21 15.75 9.68
N VAL A 48 -9.45 15.59 10.14
CA VAL A 48 -9.97 14.28 10.55
C VAL A 48 -10.12 13.34 9.35
N ALA A 49 -10.70 13.82 8.25
CA ALA A 49 -10.83 13.02 7.02
C ALA A 49 -9.46 12.59 6.50
N TYR A 50 -8.49 13.50 6.46
CA TYR A 50 -7.13 13.21 6.06
C TYR A 50 -6.52 12.07 6.90
N VAL A 51 -6.53 12.19 8.23
CA VAL A 51 -5.93 11.19 9.11
C VAL A 51 -6.60 9.82 8.95
N VAL A 52 -7.93 9.78 8.88
CA VAL A 52 -8.67 8.52 8.69
C VAL A 52 -8.28 7.85 7.37
N VAL A 53 -8.28 8.61 6.27
CA VAL A 53 -7.95 8.06 4.94
C VAL A 53 -6.48 7.63 4.85
N VAL A 54 -5.55 8.35 5.50
CA VAL A 54 -4.15 7.94 5.62
C VAL A 54 -4.03 6.58 6.32
N LEU A 55 -4.68 6.41 7.48
CA LEU A 55 -4.64 5.16 8.23
C LEU A 55 -5.21 3.99 7.42
N VAL A 56 -6.36 4.19 6.78
CA VAL A 56 -6.98 3.18 5.91
C VAL A 56 -6.08 2.85 4.71
N SER A 57 -5.43 3.85 4.11
CA SER A 57 -4.53 3.65 2.97
C SER A 57 -3.35 2.75 3.32
N PHE A 58 -2.77 2.89 4.52
CA PHE A 58 -1.67 2.03 4.96
C PHE A 58 -2.09 0.59 5.24
N LEU A 59 -3.37 0.32 5.53
CA LEU A 59 -3.89 -1.06 5.56
C LEU A 59 -3.80 -1.73 4.19
N GLY A 60 -3.90 -0.94 3.11
CA GLY A 60 -3.65 -1.39 1.74
C GLY A 60 -2.23 -1.90 1.49
N GLY A 61 -1.28 -1.65 2.41
CA GLY A 61 0.09 -2.19 2.37
C GLY A 61 0.22 -3.63 2.87
N ILE A 62 -0.78 -4.17 3.58
CA ILE A 62 -0.76 -5.54 4.12
C ILE A 62 -0.50 -6.61 3.03
N PRO A 63 -1.16 -6.57 1.86
CA PRO A 63 -0.90 -7.50 0.76
C PRO A 63 0.57 -7.53 0.32
N ALA A 64 1.27 -6.40 0.34
CA ALA A 64 2.68 -6.34 -0.07
C ALA A 64 3.60 -7.18 0.83
N GLY A 65 3.33 -7.26 2.14
CA GLY A 65 4.07 -8.13 3.05
C GLY A 65 3.67 -9.60 2.96
N ALA A 66 2.39 -9.88 2.72
CA ALA A 66 1.84 -11.24 2.73
C ALA A 66 2.07 -12.01 1.42
N GLN A 67 2.15 -11.32 0.28
CA GLN A 67 2.09 -11.95 -1.05
C GLN A 67 3.47 -12.19 -1.69
N HIS A 68 4.57 -12.10 -0.92
CA HIS A 68 5.93 -12.23 -1.44
C HIS A 68 6.76 -13.30 -0.72
N ARG A 69 7.55 -14.05 -1.51
CA ARG A 69 8.46 -15.07 -0.99
C ARG A 69 9.62 -14.48 -0.20
N THR A 70 10.16 -13.37 -0.67
CA THR A 70 11.35 -12.73 -0.09
C THR A 70 11.00 -11.37 0.52
N LEU A 71 11.71 -10.99 1.58
CA LEU A 71 11.57 -9.67 2.19
C LEU A 71 11.86 -8.56 1.18
N ARG A 72 12.91 -8.73 0.35
CA ARG A 72 13.24 -7.78 -0.72
C ARG A 72 12.08 -7.55 -1.69
N GLY A 73 11.36 -8.62 -2.09
CA GLY A 73 10.21 -8.51 -2.98
C GLY A 73 9.05 -7.73 -2.34
N ALA A 74 8.77 -8.00 -1.06
CA ALA A 74 7.76 -7.26 -0.29
C ALA A 74 8.11 -5.77 -0.18
N LEU A 75 9.36 -5.46 0.17
CA LEU A 75 9.84 -4.09 0.32
C LEU A 75 9.82 -3.32 -1.00
N LEU A 76 10.30 -3.90 -2.10
CA LEU A 76 10.27 -3.22 -3.40
C LEU A 76 8.85 -2.84 -3.82
N ARG A 77 7.88 -3.74 -3.61
CA ARG A 77 6.48 -3.44 -3.89
C ARG A 77 5.93 -2.37 -2.95
N ALA A 78 6.18 -2.48 -1.66
CA ALA A 78 5.71 -1.51 -0.67
C ALA A 78 6.29 -0.11 -0.93
N CYS A 79 7.55 -0.04 -1.35
CA CYS A 79 8.21 1.23 -1.63
C CYS A 79 7.68 1.84 -2.94
N ALA A 80 7.43 1.04 -3.98
CA ALA A 80 6.75 1.51 -5.19
C ALA A 80 5.32 2.01 -4.89
N ALA A 81 4.54 1.24 -4.13
CA ALA A 81 3.17 1.62 -3.74
C ALA A 81 3.15 2.90 -2.89
N GLY A 82 4.06 3.03 -1.91
CA GLY A 82 4.17 4.21 -1.05
C GLY A 82 4.54 5.47 -1.85
N ALA A 83 5.44 5.34 -2.84
CA ALA A 83 5.79 6.45 -3.73
C ALA A 83 4.60 6.85 -4.63
N LEU A 84 3.92 5.88 -5.25
CA LEU A 84 2.73 6.16 -6.09
C LEU A 84 1.60 6.82 -5.28
N TRP A 85 1.38 6.34 -4.05
CA TRP A 85 0.41 6.93 -3.14
C TRP A 85 0.75 8.39 -2.81
N ALA A 86 2.01 8.68 -2.44
CA ALA A 86 2.45 10.04 -2.12
C ALA A 86 2.35 10.98 -3.32
N LEU A 87 2.74 10.51 -4.52
CA LEU A 87 2.60 11.28 -5.76
C LEU A 87 1.14 11.57 -6.10
N ALA A 88 0.25 10.57 -6.00
CA ALA A 88 -1.16 10.76 -6.28
C ALA A 88 -1.84 11.67 -5.25
N LEU A 89 -1.43 11.61 -3.98
CA LEU A 89 -1.87 12.53 -2.93
C LEU A 89 -1.52 13.98 -3.27
N LEU A 90 -0.24 14.26 -3.54
CA LEU A 90 0.20 15.61 -3.90
C LEU A 90 -0.48 16.09 -5.19
N GLY A 91 -0.54 15.23 -6.21
CA GLY A 91 -1.19 15.56 -7.47
C GLY A 91 -2.68 15.90 -7.30
N ALA A 92 -3.43 15.06 -6.59
CA ALA A 92 -4.85 15.32 -6.36
C ALA A 92 -5.08 16.56 -5.47
N PHE A 93 -4.26 16.75 -4.43
CA PHE A 93 -4.34 17.93 -3.58
C PHE A 93 -4.15 19.20 -4.41
N HIS A 94 -3.06 19.30 -5.19
CA HIS A 94 -2.76 20.48 -6.01
C HIS A 94 -3.74 20.72 -7.16
N LEU A 95 -4.42 19.67 -7.64
CA LEU A 95 -5.43 19.80 -8.71
C LEU A 95 -6.80 20.24 -8.18
N LEU A 96 -7.17 19.89 -6.94
CA LEU A 96 -8.52 20.12 -6.41
C LEU A 96 -8.58 21.19 -5.30
N HIS A 97 -7.46 21.52 -4.68
CA HIS A 97 -7.41 22.38 -3.50
C HIS A 97 -6.24 23.35 -3.56
N SER A 98 -6.40 24.52 -2.95
CA SER A 98 -5.35 25.56 -2.83
C SER A 98 -4.75 25.65 -1.43
N GLU A 99 -5.42 25.09 -0.42
CA GLU A 99 -5.01 25.16 0.99
C GLU A 99 -5.12 23.80 1.66
N ALA A 100 -4.05 23.37 2.33
CA ALA A 100 -4.02 22.13 3.10
C ALA A 100 -4.63 22.35 4.48
N ARG A 101 -5.48 21.43 4.94
CA ARG A 101 -6.03 21.47 6.31
C ARG A 101 -5.10 20.86 7.36
N VAL A 102 -4.00 20.26 6.92
CA VAL A 102 -2.92 19.73 7.74
C VAL A 102 -1.61 20.21 7.14
N ALA A 103 -0.66 20.59 8.00
CA ALA A 103 0.66 21.02 7.56
C ALA A 103 1.34 19.91 6.74
N LEU A 104 1.70 20.23 5.51
CA LEU A 104 2.55 19.38 4.68
C LEU A 104 4.02 19.55 5.11
N PRO A 105 4.85 18.51 4.96
CA PRO A 105 6.27 18.63 5.21
C PRO A 105 6.91 19.59 4.20
N GLU A 106 7.89 20.38 4.65
CA GLU A 106 8.68 21.25 3.80
C GLU A 106 10.12 20.70 3.67
N PRO A 107 10.65 20.48 2.45
CA PRO A 107 9.96 20.59 1.15
C PRO A 107 8.93 19.47 0.92
N GLU A 108 7.88 19.75 0.12
CA GLU A 108 6.77 18.80 -0.12
C GLU A 108 7.20 17.44 -0.67
N VAL A 109 8.32 17.37 -1.37
CA VAL A 109 8.91 16.11 -1.88
C VAL A 109 9.19 15.11 -0.75
N LEU A 110 9.35 15.58 0.50
CA LEU A 110 9.47 14.71 1.67
C LEU A 110 8.22 13.85 1.89
N MET A 111 7.06 14.21 1.34
CA MET A 111 5.87 13.37 1.36
C MET A 111 6.13 11.98 0.74
N LEU A 112 7.08 11.88 -0.22
CA LEU A 112 7.52 10.58 -0.73
C LEU A 112 8.09 9.69 0.39
N ALA A 113 8.92 10.24 1.26
CA ALA A 113 9.47 9.51 2.40
C ALA A 113 8.36 9.11 3.39
N PHE A 114 7.38 10.00 3.63
CA PHE A 114 6.22 9.71 4.47
C PHE A 114 5.28 8.65 3.87
N GLY A 115 5.24 8.48 2.54
CA GLY A 115 4.52 7.36 1.92
C GLY A 115 5.32 6.06 1.94
N VAL A 116 6.61 6.14 1.56
CA VAL A 116 7.49 4.98 1.39
C VAL A 116 7.84 4.33 2.73
N VAL A 117 8.31 5.10 3.71
CA VAL A 117 8.85 4.53 4.96
C VAL A 117 7.78 3.75 5.74
N PRO A 118 6.59 4.30 6.03
CA PRO A 118 5.55 3.55 6.75
C PRO A 118 5.05 2.35 5.97
N SER A 119 4.90 2.47 4.64
CA SER A 119 4.52 1.35 3.77
C SER A 119 5.53 0.21 3.86
N CYS A 120 6.83 0.50 3.75
CA CYS A 120 7.87 -0.51 3.81
C CYS A 120 8.01 -1.12 5.23
N LEU A 121 7.75 -0.34 6.29
CA LEU A 121 7.65 -0.85 7.67
C LEU A 121 6.47 -1.83 7.84
N VAL A 122 5.28 -1.47 7.36
CA VAL A 122 4.10 -2.36 7.40
C VAL A 122 4.38 -3.65 6.65
N ALA A 123 4.96 -3.56 5.44
CA ALA A 123 5.29 -4.74 4.65
C ALA A 123 6.32 -5.64 5.34
N ALA A 124 7.35 -5.07 5.97
CA ALA A 124 8.35 -5.82 6.73
C ALA A 124 7.75 -6.54 7.94
N VAL A 125 6.88 -5.87 8.70
CA VAL A 125 6.18 -6.45 9.85
C VAL A 125 5.29 -7.60 9.40
N VAL A 126 4.44 -7.36 8.39
CA VAL A 126 3.52 -8.38 7.88
C VAL A 126 4.28 -9.58 7.33
N TRP A 127 5.34 -9.37 6.55
CA TRP A 127 6.19 -10.45 6.04
C TRP A 127 6.82 -11.27 7.17
N SER A 128 7.29 -10.61 8.22
CA SER A 128 7.89 -11.28 9.38
C SER A 128 6.87 -12.14 10.12
N LEU A 129 5.63 -11.65 10.27
CA LEU A 129 4.54 -12.37 10.93
C LEU A 129 4.07 -13.58 10.10
N THR A 130 3.95 -13.44 8.78
CA THR A 130 3.55 -14.56 7.91
C THR A 130 4.61 -15.66 7.89
N ARG A 131 5.91 -15.29 7.90
CA ARG A 131 7.02 -16.26 7.95
C ARG A 131 7.12 -17.03 9.26
N ARG A 132 6.79 -16.40 10.38
CA ARG A 132 6.76 -17.07 11.69
C ARG A 132 5.66 -18.15 11.74
N ARG A 133 4.48 -17.87 11.16
CA ARG A 133 3.36 -18.81 11.12
C ARG A 133 3.61 -20.06 10.28
N SER A 134 4.47 -20.01 9.27
CA SER A 134 4.80 -21.18 8.45
C SER A 134 5.87 -22.09 9.08
N ARG A 135 6.48 -21.71 10.21
CA ARG A 135 7.57 -22.46 10.87
C ARG A 135 7.14 -23.17 12.16
N GLY A 136 5.95 -22.90 12.69
CA GLY A 136 5.37 -23.57 13.85
C GLY A 136 4.19 -24.41 13.43
#